data_AF-A0A2D6NFV9-F1
#
_entry.id   AF-A0A2D6NFV9-F1
#
_cell.length_a   1.000
_cell.length_b   1.000
_cell.length_c   1.000
_cell.angle_alpha   90.00
_cell.angle_beta   90.00
_cell.angle_gamma   90.00
#
_symmetry.space_group_name_H-M   'P 1'
#
loop_
_entity.id
_entity.type
_entity.pdbx_description
1 polymer ?
#
loop_
_entity_poly.entity_id
_entity_poly.type
_entity_poly.pdbx_seq_one_letter_code
_entity_poly.pdbx_strand_id
1 'polypeptide(L)'
;MDDMSHWTTVKTKLNNQSVIRKALKRMGFEAQEGDFTITQYGTTEAAQLRIDDAVGLARQKDGTYAMVGDFWHSGDRKLKGYYGRNEKFVKDLSTAYAVEEAFTNLEEQNFFCTENEKAEIGEDGLITINFERYS
;
A
#
# COMPACT_ATOMS: atom_id res chain seq x y z
N MET A 1 17.49 9.60 -32.60
CA MET A 1 16.57 10.45 -31.83
C MET A 1 16.07 9.57 -30.73
N ASP A 2 16.75 9.65 -29.58
CA ASP A 2 16.43 8.85 -28.42
C ASP A 2 15.24 9.50 -27.72
N ASP A 3 14.05 8.93 -27.89
CA ASP A 3 12.92 9.21 -26.99
C ASP A 3 13.26 8.56 -25.65
N MET A 4 13.95 9.31 -24.79
CA MET A 4 14.09 8.97 -23.39
C MET A 4 12.75 9.17 -22.69
N SER A 5 11.83 8.22 -22.83
CA SER A 5 10.80 8.08 -21.81
C SER A 5 11.50 7.64 -20.53
N HIS A 6 11.54 8.52 -19.52
CA HIS A 6 11.97 8.18 -18.16
C HIS A 6 10.97 7.21 -17.54
N TRP A 7 10.97 5.97 -18.01
CA TRP A 7 10.20 4.90 -17.40
C TRP A 7 10.94 4.43 -16.16
N THR A 8 10.44 4.86 -15.00
CA THR A 8 10.87 4.35 -13.70
C THR A 8 10.04 3.10 -13.42
N THR A 9 10.61 1.92 -13.64
CA THR A 9 9.99 0.66 -13.19
C THR A 9 10.16 0.55 -11.67
N VAL A 10 9.12 0.92 -10.91
CA VAL A 10 9.15 0.74 -9.45
C VAL A 10 8.93 -0.73 -9.13
N LYS A 11 9.99 -1.46 -8.77
CA LYS A 11 9.86 -2.76 -8.09
C LYS A 11 9.49 -2.49 -6.63
N THR A 12 8.21 -2.27 -6.37
CA THR A 12 7.72 -1.82 -5.07
C THR A 12 7.87 -2.90 -4.00
N LYS A 13 8.77 -2.66 -3.05
CA LYS A 13 8.81 -3.35 -1.77
C LYS A 13 8.13 -2.46 -0.74
N LEU A 14 7.13 -2.97 -0.02
CA LEU A 14 6.47 -2.23 1.06
C LEU A 14 7.49 -1.95 2.17
N ASN A 15 8.15 -0.78 2.18
CA ASN A 15 9.20 -0.47 3.16
C ASN A 15 9.03 0.92 3.82
N ASN A 16 8.23 1.81 3.22
CA ASN A 16 7.89 3.10 3.78
C ASN A 16 6.53 3.04 4.49
N GLN A 17 6.56 3.04 5.82
CA GLN A 17 5.36 2.94 6.66
C GLN A 17 4.31 4.03 6.40
N SER A 18 4.75 5.27 6.17
CA SER A 18 3.86 6.40 5.88
C SER A 18 3.11 6.19 4.56
N VAL A 19 3.83 5.75 3.52
CA VAL A 19 3.25 5.45 2.20
C VAL A 19 2.33 4.22 2.27
N ILE A 20 2.67 3.19 3.05
CA ILE A 20 1.79 2.03 3.28
C ILE A 20 0.45 2.48 3.88
N ARG A 21 0.45 3.42 4.82
CA ARG A 21 -0.79 3.95 5.39
C ARG A 21 -1.63 4.73 4.38
N LYS A 22 -0.99 5.59 3.57
CA LYS A 22 -1.69 6.25 2.46
C LYS A 22 -2.29 5.21 1.50
N ALA A 23 -1.57 4.13 1.20
CA ALA A 23 -2.02 3.07 0.31
C ALA A 23 -3.21 2.30 0.88
N LEU A 24 -3.17 1.93 2.16
CA LEU A 24 -4.30 1.33 2.87
C LEU A 24 -5.53 2.25 2.85
N LYS A 25 -5.31 3.56 3.07
CA LYS A 25 -6.38 4.57 2.99
C LYS A 25 -6.98 4.66 1.58
N ARG A 26 -6.17 4.61 0.53
CA ARG A 26 -6.63 4.53 -0.87
C ARG A 26 -7.48 3.29 -1.13
N MET A 27 -7.14 2.16 -0.51
CA MET A 27 -7.95 0.93 -0.55
C MET A 27 -9.22 1.01 0.32
N GLY A 28 -9.40 2.10 1.07
CA GLY A 28 -10.54 2.32 1.95
C GLY A 28 -10.40 1.69 3.34
N PHE A 29 -9.17 1.48 3.81
CA PHE A 29 -8.83 0.96 5.13
C PHE A 29 -8.07 2.00 5.94
N GLU A 30 -8.37 2.10 7.23
CA GLU A 30 -7.56 2.87 8.17
C GLU A 30 -6.55 1.96 8.86
N ALA A 31 -5.35 2.46 9.13
CA ALA A 31 -4.33 1.71 9.84
C ALA A 31 -3.70 2.53 10.96
N GLN A 32 -3.56 1.89 12.11
CA GLN A 32 -2.95 2.46 13.31
C GLN A 32 -1.48 2.05 13.38
N GLU A 33 -0.62 2.99 13.75
CA GLU A 33 0.80 2.76 14.00
C GLU A 33 1.04 2.44 15.47
N GLY A 34 1.98 1.56 15.73
CA GLY A 34 2.36 1.16 17.08
C GLY A 34 2.80 -0.29 17.13
N ASP A 35 3.17 -0.76 18.30
CA ASP A 35 3.50 -2.17 18.51
C ASP A 35 2.24 -2.94 18.92
N PHE A 36 1.67 -3.65 17.97
CA PHE A 36 0.48 -4.48 18.16
C PHE A 36 0.82 -5.96 18.13
N THR A 37 -0.06 -6.76 18.71
CA THR A 37 -0.03 -8.21 18.63
C THR A 37 -1.26 -8.68 17.87
N ILE A 38 -1.07 -9.33 16.72
CA ILE A 38 -2.13 -9.94 15.94
C ILE A 38 -2.16 -11.43 16.27
N THR A 39 -3.33 -11.95 16.61
CA THR A 39 -3.50 -13.37 16.97
C THR A 39 -4.21 -14.14 15.86
N GLN A 40 -3.62 -15.25 15.44
CA GLN A 40 -4.16 -16.16 14.43
C GLN A 40 -3.98 -17.62 14.90
N TYR A 41 -5.09 -18.36 15.02
CA TYR A 41 -5.10 -19.79 15.41
C TYR A 41 -4.25 -20.13 16.66
N GLY A 42 -4.21 -19.24 17.66
CA GLY A 42 -3.42 -19.41 18.88
C GLY A 42 -1.94 -19.02 18.77
N THR A 43 -1.49 -18.64 17.57
CA THR A 43 -0.19 -18.01 17.34
C THR A 43 -0.34 -16.49 17.36
N THR A 44 0.63 -15.80 17.96
CA THR A 44 0.67 -14.34 17.99
C THR A 44 1.85 -13.84 17.17
N GLU A 45 1.62 -12.85 16.31
CA GLU A 45 2.67 -12.14 15.59
C GLU A 45 2.66 -10.65 15.93
N ALA A 46 3.86 -10.07 16.01
CA ALA A 46 4.01 -8.63 16.19
C ALA A 46 3.68 -7.89 14.89
N ALA A 47 2.96 -6.77 14.98
CA ALA A 47 2.63 -5.92 13.86
C ALA A 47 2.92 -4.45 14.20
N GLN A 48 3.54 -3.73 13.27
CA GLN A 48 3.82 -2.29 13.40
C GLN A 48 2.67 -1.43 12.84
N LEU A 49 1.84 -2.04 11.99
CA LEU A 49 0.62 -1.45 11.47
C LEU A 49 -0.53 -2.40 11.75
N ARG A 50 -1.54 -1.92 12.47
CA ARG A 50 -2.80 -2.64 12.68
C ARG A 50 -3.87 -2.08 11.76
N ILE A 51 -4.47 -2.93 10.93
CA ILE A 51 -5.59 -2.56 10.04
C ILE A 51 -6.92 -2.90 10.74
N ASP A 52 -6.98 -4.06 11.36
CA ASP A 52 -8.06 -4.56 12.22
C ASP A 52 -7.45 -5.42 13.34
N ASP A 53 -8.21 -5.78 14.37
CA ASP A 53 -7.71 -6.63 15.46
C ASP A 53 -7.21 -8.01 14.98
N ALA A 54 -7.71 -8.49 13.84
CA ALA A 54 -7.29 -9.75 13.24
C ALA A 54 -6.25 -9.62 12.11
N VAL A 55 -5.93 -8.40 11.66
CA VAL A 55 -5.11 -8.17 10.45
C VAL A 55 -4.15 -6.99 10.63
N GLY A 56 -2.87 -7.23 10.35
CA GLY A 56 -1.84 -6.19 10.41
C GLY A 56 -0.72 -6.39 9.40
N LEU A 57 0.29 -5.52 9.49
CA LEU A 57 1.55 -5.65 8.77
C LEU A 57 2.72 -5.67 9.75
N ALA A 58 3.55 -6.69 9.63
CA ALA A 58 4.75 -6.90 10.43
C ALA A 58 5.99 -6.49 9.66
N ARG A 59 6.88 -5.74 10.31
CA ARG A 59 8.17 -5.37 9.76
C ARG A 59 9.12 -6.58 9.80
N GLN A 60 9.67 -6.90 8.65
CA GLN A 60 10.58 -8.00 8.41
C GLN A 60 12.04 -7.57 8.67
N LYS A 61 12.94 -8.56 8.76
CA LYS A 61 14.38 -8.32 9.00
C LYS A 61 15.05 -7.48 7.91
N ASP A 62 14.55 -7.55 6.68
CA ASP A 62 15.06 -6.77 5.54
C ASP A 62 14.46 -5.36 5.45
N GLY A 63 13.64 -4.97 6.44
CA GLY A 63 12.98 -3.68 6.51
C GLY A 63 11.68 -3.57 5.72
N THR A 64 11.26 -4.64 5.02
CA THR A 64 9.97 -4.69 4.34
C THR A 64 8.82 -5.00 5.31
N TYR A 65 7.58 -4.81 4.87
CA TYR A 65 6.37 -5.13 5.61
C TYR A 65 5.68 -6.33 4.95
N ALA A 66 5.29 -7.31 5.76
CA ALA A 66 4.50 -8.45 5.33
C ALA A 66 3.17 -8.47 6.07
N MET A 67 2.13 -8.97 5.39
CA MET A 67 0.82 -9.15 5.99
C MET A 67 0.83 -10.28 7.01
N VAL A 68 0.21 -10.04 8.16
CA VAL A 68 0.03 -11.01 9.24
C VAL A 68 -1.44 -11.03 9.67
N GLY A 69 -1.92 -12.21 10.07
CA GLY A 69 -3.28 -12.39 10.56
C GLY A 69 -4.22 -13.12 9.60
N ASP A 70 -5.52 -13.05 9.92
CA ASP A 70 -6.57 -13.82 9.25
C ASP A 70 -7.80 -12.96 8.96
N PHE A 71 -8.05 -12.70 7.67
CA PHE A 71 -9.21 -11.95 7.20
C PHE A 71 -10.56 -12.55 7.63
N TRP A 72 -10.65 -13.87 7.88
CA TRP A 72 -11.91 -14.48 8.34
C TRP A 72 -12.39 -13.87 9.65
N HIS A 73 -11.44 -13.58 10.55
CA HIS A 73 -11.70 -13.06 11.89
C HIS A 73 -11.84 -11.54 11.94
N SER A 74 -11.63 -10.85 10.81
CA SER A 74 -11.71 -9.39 10.74
C SER A 74 -13.09 -8.85 11.11
N GLY A 75 -13.15 -7.77 11.90
CA GLY A 75 -14.38 -7.04 12.17
C GLY A 75 -14.93 -6.34 10.92
N ASP A 76 -14.05 -5.89 10.03
CA ASP A 76 -14.38 -5.18 8.79
C ASP A 76 -14.85 -6.13 7.67
N ARG A 77 -16.00 -5.81 7.05
CA ARG A 77 -16.61 -6.60 5.97
C ARG A 77 -15.83 -6.57 4.66
N LYS A 78 -15.19 -5.44 4.31
CA LYS A 78 -14.33 -5.31 3.13
C LYS A 78 -13.06 -6.14 3.31
N LEU A 79 -12.46 -6.13 4.50
CA LEU A 79 -11.29 -6.98 4.82
C LEU A 79 -11.65 -8.47 4.79
N LYS A 80 -12.80 -8.87 5.34
CA LYS A 80 -13.34 -10.25 5.18
C LYS A 80 -13.46 -10.66 3.71
N GLY A 81 -13.67 -9.70 2.81
CA GLY A 81 -13.62 -9.88 1.36
C GLY A 81 -12.26 -10.31 0.81
N TYR A 82 -11.20 -10.44 1.61
CA TYR A 82 -9.93 -11.02 1.23
C TYR A 82 -9.69 -12.41 1.83
N TYR A 83 -10.64 -12.98 2.57
CA TYR A 83 -10.53 -14.35 3.06
C TYR A 83 -10.30 -15.35 1.91
N GLY A 84 -9.27 -16.18 2.06
CA GLY A 84 -8.81 -17.11 1.02
C GLY A 84 -8.17 -16.43 -0.21
N ARG A 85 -7.91 -15.12 -0.15
CA ARG A 85 -7.39 -14.28 -1.25
C ARG A 85 -6.24 -13.38 -0.80
N ASN A 86 -5.35 -13.89 0.04
CA ASN A 86 -4.22 -13.15 0.59
C ASN A 86 -3.32 -12.54 -0.50
N GLU A 87 -3.03 -13.30 -1.57
CA GLU A 87 -2.24 -12.82 -2.70
C GLU A 87 -2.90 -11.61 -3.39
N LYS A 88 -4.24 -11.60 -3.48
CA LYS A 88 -4.97 -10.45 -4.03
C LYS A 88 -4.82 -9.23 -3.12
N PHE A 89 -4.94 -9.38 -1.81
CA PHE A 89 -4.73 -8.27 -0.88
C PHE A 89 -3.33 -7.68 -1.01
N VAL A 90 -2.31 -8.54 -1.01
CA VAL A 90 -0.91 -8.12 -1.16
C VAL A 90 -0.69 -7.42 -2.51
N LYS A 91 -1.28 -7.93 -3.60
CA LYS A 91 -1.22 -7.30 -4.92
C LYS A 91 -1.88 -5.92 -4.92
N ASP A 92 -3.12 -5.83 -4.42
CA ASP A 92 -3.87 -4.57 -4.38
C ASP A 92 -3.15 -3.52 -3.51
N LEU A 93 -2.57 -3.94 -2.37
CA LEU A 93 -1.75 -3.09 -1.51
C LEU A 93 -0.46 -2.66 -2.18
N SER A 94 0.23 -3.56 -2.90
CA SER A 94 1.46 -3.23 -3.63
C SER A 94 1.20 -2.21 -4.73
N THR A 95 0.07 -2.35 -5.44
CA THR A 95 -0.35 -1.39 -6.47
C THR A 95 -0.69 -0.04 -5.85
N ALA A 96 -1.50 -0.01 -4.78
CA ALA A 96 -1.83 1.23 -4.08
C ALA A 96 -0.57 1.91 -3.50
N TYR A 97 0.38 1.12 -2.99
CA TYR A 97 1.66 1.60 -2.49
C TYR A 97 2.50 2.23 -3.60
N ALA A 98 2.60 1.61 -4.78
CA ALA A 98 3.33 2.18 -5.92
C ALA A 98 2.76 3.54 -6.36
N VAL A 99 1.42 3.66 -6.35
CA VAL A 99 0.73 4.92 -6.63
C VAL A 99 1.11 5.99 -5.59
N GLU A 100 0.97 5.68 -4.30
CA GLU A 100 1.26 6.64 -3.22
C GLU A 100 2.73 7.00 -3.08
N GLU A 101 3.62 6.06 -3.41
CA GLU A 101 5.07 6.28 -3.46
C GLU A 101 5.40 7.26 -4.60
N ALA A 102 4.78 7.09 -5.78
CA ALA A 102 4.94 8.01 -6.89
C ALA A 102 4.42 9.42 -6.55
N PHE A 103 3.24 9.53 -5.94
CA PHE A 103 2.71 10.81 -5.44
C PHE A 103 3.68 11.48 -4.45
N THR A 104 4.12 10.73 -3.44
CA THR A 104 5.05 11.26 -2.41
C THR A 104 6.37 11.73 -3.05
N ASN A 105 6.94 10.95 -3.96
CA ASN A 105 8.20 11.30 -4.65
C ASN A 105 8.07 12.55 -5.55
N LEU A 106 6.87 12.81 -6.09
CA LEU A 106 6.61 13.97 -6.94
C LEU A 106 6.34 15.23 -6.11
N GLU A 107 5.62 15.09 -4.99
CA GLU A 107 5.47 16.16 -3.99
C GLU A 107 6.83 16.64 -3.45
N GLU A 108 7.74 15.71 -3.14
CA GLU A 108 9.13 16.03 -2.74
C GLU A 108 9.91 16.81 -3.82
N GLN A 109 9.51 16.68 -5.08
CA GLN A 109 10.09 17.40 -6.22
C GLN A 109 9.34 18.72 -6.52
N ASN A 110 8.44 19.16 -5.65
CA ASN A 110 7.60 20.36 -5.79
C ASN A 110 6.58 20.30 -6.94
N PHE A 111 6.15 19.09 -7.32
CA PHE A 111 4.91 18.93 -8.10
C PHE A 111 3.73 18.85 -7.12
N PHE A 112 2.57 19.39 -7.49
CA PHE A 112 1.38 19.33 -6.66
C PHE A 112 0.34 18.43 -7.29
N CYS A 113 -0.20 17.53 -6.48
CA CYS A 113 -1.33 16.69 -6.84
C CYS A 113 -2.60 17.54 -6.72
N THR A 114 -3.35 17.72 -7.80
CA THR A 114 -4.58 18.53 -7.82
C THR A 114 -5.81 17.63 -7.56
N GLU A 115 -7.00 18.20 -7.40
CA GLU A 115 -8.25 17.42 -7.27
C GLU A 115 -8.55 16.53 -8.50
N ASN A 116 -7.84 16.74 -9.61
CA ASN A 116 -7.92 15.91 -10.82
C ASN A 116 -6.87 14.78 -10.85
N GLU A 117 -6.14 14.56 -9.75
CA GLU A 117 -5.21 13.44 -9.64
C GLU A 117 -5.93 12.13 -9.96
N LYS A 118 -5.44 11.44 -10.98
CA LYS A 118 -5.93 10.11 -11.35
C LYS A 118 -4.73 9.21 -11.55
N ALA A 119 -4.76 8.11 -10.85
CA ALA A 119 -3.89 6.97 -11.11
C ALA A 119 -4.73 5.95 -11.89
N GLU A 120 -4.35 5.70 -13.14
CA GLU A 120 -4.92 4.63 -13.95
C GLU A 120 -3.95 3.45 -13.94
N ILE A 121 -4.46 2.26 -13.61
CA ILE A 121 -3.67 1.03 -13.56
C ILE A 121 -4.03 0.20 -14.77
N GLY A 122 -3.10 0.08 -15.72
CA GLY A 122 -3.21 -0.78 -16.89
C GLY A 122 -3.16 -2.27 -16.53
N GLU A 123 -3.65 -3.12 -17.44
CA GLU A 123 -3.65 -4.58 -17.26
C GLU A 123 -2.24 -5.18 -17.16
N ASP A 124 -1.25 -4.48 -17.72
CA ASP A 124 0.18 -4.79 -17.67
C ASP A 124 0.87 -4.32 -16.38
N GLY A 125 0.13 -3.65 -15.48
CA GLY A 125 0.67 -3.05 -14.28
C GLY A 125 1.29 -1.66 -14.49
N LEU A 126 1.11 -1.06 -15.66
CA LEU A 126 1.48 0.34 -15.89
C LEU A 126 0.61 1.25 -15.03
N ILE A 127 1.24 2.17 -14.31
CA ILE A 127 0.56 3.19 -13.51
C ILE A 127 0.74 4.53 -14.22
N THR A 128 -0.35 5.08 -14.75
CA THR A 128 -0.38 6.42 -15.36
C THR A 128 -0.89 7.41 -14.32
N ILE A 129 -0.10 8.46 -14.03
CA ILE A 129 -0.49 9.52 -13.11
C ILE A 129 -0.34 10.88 -13.79
N ASN A 130 -1.39 11.70 -13.74
CA ASN A 130 -1.39 13.05 -14.30
C ASN A 130 -1.13 14.11 -13.23
N PHE A 131 -0.20 15.02 -13.48
CA PHE A 131 0.17 16.14 -12.60
C PHE A 131 0.21 17.46 -13.36
N GLU A 132 0.02 18.56 -12.63
CA GLU A 132 0.20 19.92 -13.13
C GLU A 132 1.33 20.61 -12.37
N ARG A 133 2.19 21.35 -13.09
CA ARG A 133 3.29 22.13 -12.52
C ARG A 133 2.87 23.59 -12.42
N TYR A 134 3.16 24.26 -11.30
CA TYR A 134 2.98 25.70 -11.17
C TYR A 134 3.78 26.45 -12.25
N SER A 135 3.12 27.43 -12.88
CA SER A 135 3.75 28.47 -13.70
C SER A 135 4.14 29.69 -12.88
#